data_AF-A0A838MZK8-F1
#
_entry.id   AF-A0A838MZK8-F1
#
_cell.length_a   1.000
_cell.length_b   1.000
_cell.length_c   1.000
_cell.angle_alpha   90.00
_cell.angle_beta   90.00
_cell.angle_gamma   90.00
#
_symmetry.space_group_name_H-M   'P 1'
#
loop_
_entity.id
_entity.type
_entity.pdbx_description
1 polymer ?
#
loop_
_entity_poly.entity_id
_entity_poly.type
_entity_poly.pdbx_seq_one_letter_code
_entity_poly.pdbx_strand_id
1 'polypeptide(L)'
;LRACMRPPLFVPETRTALQTLELFKASQTHIAFVIDEYGALEGLVTINDVMEAIVGDIPLAGEQAGTPAVQREDGSWLLDGMLPVDEFKEIFSVGALPGEERGDYHTLAGFVMLRLGRIPAAADHFEWGGLRFEVMDMDGNRVDKILVAPAPAGAVENAGARIRAAAHGHAE
;
A
#
# COMPACT_ATOMS: atom_id res chain seq x y z
N LEU A 1 -1.87 17.46 -30.33
CA LEU A 1 -1.10 16.38 -29.65
C LEU A 1 0.41 16.57 -29.77
N ARG A 2 1.02 16.62 -30.97
CA ARG A 2 2.50 16.84 -31.10
C ARG A 2 3.03 18.08 -30.38
N ALA A 3 2.26 19.17 -30.36
CA ALA A 3 2.64 20.41 -29.66
C ALA A 3 2.69 20.30 -28.12
N CYS A 4 2.19 19.21 -27.53
CA CYS A 4 2.18 18.98 -26.09
C CYS A 4 3.29 18.00 -25.64
N MET A 5 4.06 17.43 -26.58
CA MET A 5 5.12 16.49 -26.25
C MET A 5 6.34 17.22 -25.70
N ARG A 6 6.88 16.71 -24.59
CA ARG A 6 8.13 17.19 -24.00
C ARG A 6 9.19 16.08 -24.11
N PRO A 7 10.47 16.43 -24.36
CA PRO A 7 11.55 15.46 -24.29
C PRO A 7 11.57 14.76 -22.92
N PRO A 8 11.64 13.42 -22.88
CA PRO A 8 11.77 12.70 -21.62
C PRO A 8 13.16 12.88 -21.02
N LEU A 9 13.23 12.81 -19.69
CA LEU A 9 14.48 12.67 -18.95
C LEU A 9 14.71 11.18 -18.68
N PHE A 10 15.92 10.70 -18.92
CA PHE A 10 16.32 9.32 -18.60
C PHE A 10 17.36 9.31 -17.49
N VAL A 11 17.27 8.33 -16.60
CA VAL A 11 18.21 8.11 -15.51
C VAL A 11 18.62 6.63 -15.47
N PRO A 12 19.93 6.31 -15.38
CA PRO A 12 20.37 4.93 -15.14
C PRO A 12 19.93 4.45 -13.76
N GLU A 13 19.57 3.16 -13.63
CA GLU A 13 19.20 2.55 -12.34
C GLU A 13 20.33 2.62 -11.29
N THR A 14 21.59 2.70 -11.74
CA THR A 14 22.77 2.80 -10.89
C THR A 14 22.95 4.15 -10.20
N ARG A 15 22.14 5.17 -10.52
CA ARG A 15 22.25 6.50 -9.88
C ARG A 15 21.59 6.53 -8.51
N THR A 16 22.23 7.23 -7.57
CA THR A 16 21.68 7.42 -6.23
C THR A 16 20.53 8.44 -6.24
N ALA A 17 19.66 8.38 -5.21
CA ALA A 17 18.58 9.34 -5.02
C ALA A 17 19.07 10.80 -5.07
N LEU A 18 20.18 11.13 -4.40
CA LEU A 18 20.77 12.47 -4.43
C LEU A 18 21.21 12.90 -5.83
N GLN A 19 21.82 11.99 -6.60
CA GLN A 19 22.23 12.30 -7.98
C GLN A 19 21.02 12.52 -8.90
N THR A 20 19.95 11.74 -8.70
CA THR A 20 18.69 11.90 -9.43
C THR A 20 17.98 13.20 -9.06
N LEU A 21 18.05 13.63 -7.79
CA LEU A 21 17.50 14.91 -7.34
C LEU A 21 18.21 16.09 -8.02
N GLU A 22 19.54 16.06 -8.10
CA GLU A 22 20.31 17.10 -8.81
C GLU A 22 19.97 17.13 -10.31
N LEU A 23 19.69 15.98 -10.91
CA LEU A 23 19.24 15.90 -12.30
C LEU A 23 17.87 16.57 -12.50
N PHE A 24 16.92 16.36 -11.60
CA PHE A 24 15.62 17.04 -11.63
C PHE A 24 15.77 18.56 -11.50
N LYS A 25 16.62 19.02 -10.57
CA LYS A 25 16.92 20.45 -10.41
C LYS A 25 17.50 21.07 -11.69
N ALA A 26 18.43 20.38 -12.35
CA ALA A 26 19.09 20.88 -13.56
C ALA A 26 18.16 20.89 -14.80
N SER A 27 17.28 19.89 -14.91
CA SER A 27 16.41 19.69 -16.08
C SER A 27 15.06 20.42 -15.99
N GLN A 28 14.69 20.93 -14.81
CA GLN A 28 13.40 21.56 -14.54
C GLN A 28 12.19 20.67 -14.89
N THR A 29 12.35 19.35 -14.80
CA THR A 29 11.25 18.37 -14.88
C THR A 29 11.08 17.64 -13.54
N HIS A 30 9.94 17.00 -13.36
CA HIS A 30 9.57 16.27 -12.15
C HIS A 30 9.38 14.76 -12.38
N ILE A 31 9.60 14.30 -13.62
CA ILE A 31 9.42 12.92 -14.05
C ILE A 31 10.63 12.50 -14.86
N ALA A 32 11.17 11.32 -14.56
CA ALA A 32 12.24 10.67 -15.31
C ALA A 32 11.90 9.19 -15.55
N PHE A 33 12.41 8.66 -16.64
CA PHE A 33 12.35 7.23 -16.95
C PHE A 33 13.63 6.54 -16.52
N VAL A 34 13.50 5.41 -15.86
CA VAL A 34 14.63 4.59 -15.38
C VAL A 34 15.00 3.59 -16.46
N ILE A 35 16.30 3.48 -16.74
CA ILE A 35 16.86 2.57 -17.75
C ILE A 35 18.01 1.72 -17.21
N ASP A 36 18.16 0.52 -17.76
CA ASP A 36 19.30 -0.37 -17.51
C ASP A 36 20.54 0.00 -18.34
N GLU A 37 21.64 -0.75 -18.21
CA GLU A 37 22.87 -0.52 -18.97
C GLU A 37 22.74 -0.80 -20.47
N TYR A 38 21.74 -1.57 -20.87
CA TYR A 38 21.44 -1.92 -22.25
C TYR A 38 20.44 -0.95 -22.89
N GLY A 39 19.95 0.04 -22.12
CA GLY A 39 18.98 1.05 -22.54
C GLY A 39 17.54 0.56 -22.53
N ALA A 40 17.24 -0.57 -21.91
CA ALA A 40 15.88 -1.03 -21.69
C ALA A 40 15.20 -0.17 -20.62
N LEU A 41 13.89 0.08 -20.81
CA LEU A 41 13.08 0.81 -19.85
C LEU A 41 12.71 -0.11 -18.68
N GLU A 42 13.13 0.26 -17.48
CA GLU A 42 12.74 -0.46 -16.27
C GLU A 42 11.54 0.18 -15.57
N GLY A 43 11.41 1.51 -15.64
CA GLY A 43 10.33 2.20 -14.94
C GLY A 43 10.32 3.71 -15.07
N LEU A 44 9.63 4.35 -14.13
CA LEU A 44 9.47 5.80 -14.01
C LEU A 44 9.64 6.20 -12.56
N VAL A 45 10.27 7.35 -12.34
CA VAL A 45 10.49 7.96 -11.02
C VAL A 45 10.12 9.43 -11.06
N THR A 46 9.56 9.93 -9.97
CA THR A 46 9.20 11.33 -9.78
C THR A 46 10.12 12.02 -8.79
N ILE A 47 10.09 13.36 -8.79
CA ILE A 47 10.81 14.14 -7.78
C ILE A 47 10.33 13.83 -6.36
N ASN A 48 9.05 13.50 -6.18
CA ASN A 48 8.49 13.14 -4.88
C ASN A 48 9.09 11.83 -4.37
N ASP A 49 9.13 10.79 -5.19
CA ASP A 49 9.71 9.49 -4.83
C ASP A 49 11.18 9.63 -4.39
N VAL A 50 11.94 10.47 -5.09
CA VAL A 50 13.35 10.74 -4.75
C VAL A 50 13.47 11.51 -3.43
N MET A 51 12.59 12.49 -3.20
CA MET A 51 12.57 13.25 -1.95
C MET A 51 12.17 12.37 -0.77
N GLU A 52 11.17 11.49 -0.93
CA GLU A 52 10.73 10.51 0.06
C GLU A 52 11.86 9.54 0.44
N ALA A 53 12.61 9.03 -0.55
CA ALA A 53 13.76 8.16 -0.29
C ALA A 53 14.90 8.85 0.51
N ILE A 54 15.00 10.18 0.46
CA ILE A 54 16.03 10.96 1.17
C ILE A 54 15.54 11.41 2.55
N VAL A 55 14.31 11.89 2.64
CA VAL A 55 13.77 12.59 3.82
C VAL A 55 12.87 11.68 4.66
N GLY A 56 12.30 10.62 4.10
CA GLY A 56 11.21 9.82 4.67
C GLY A 56 9.83 10.32 4.23
N ASP A 57 8.77 9.88 4.91
CA ASP A 57 7.38 10.28 4.60
C ASP A 57 7.23 11.81 4.60
N ILE A 58 6.92 12.37 3.42
CA ILE A 58 6.56 13.78 3.27
C ILE A 58 5.05 13.83 3.05
N PRO A 59 4.26 14.22 4.06
CA PRO A 59 2.81 14.33 3.89
C PRO A 59 2.49 15.35 2.79
N LEU A 60 1.59 14.98 1.88
CA LEU A 60 1.12 15.90 0.85
C LEU A 60 0.41 17.09 1.50
N ALA A 61 0.40 18.23 0.80
CA ALA A 61 -0.30 19.41 1.28
C ALA A 61 -1.81 19.11 1.44
N GLY A 62 -2.26 18.90 2.68
CA GLY A 62 -3.63 18.51 3.01
C GLY A 62 -3.76 17.14 3.67
N GLU A 63 -2.69 16.33 3.67
CA GLU A 63 -2.61 15.13 4.48
C GLU A 63 -2.24 15.52 5.91
N GLN A 64 -3.23 15.54 6.81
CA GLN A 64 -2.94 15.33 8.21
C GLN A 64 -2.25 13.97 8.29
N ALA A 65 -1.05 13.91 8.89
CA ALA A 65 -0.49 12.65 9.34
C ALA A 65 -1.50 12.00 10.29
N GLY A 66 -2.37 11.16 9.75
CA GLY A 66 -3.42 10.48 10.48
C GLY A 66 -2.73 9.60 11.51
N THR A 67 -3.27 9.51 12.71
CA THR A 67 -2.81 8.49 13.65
C THR A 67 -2.96 7.13 12.94
N PRO A 68 -1.89 6.33 12.81
CA PRO A 68 -1.90 5.11 11.98
C PRO A 68 -2.83 4.02 12.52
N ALA A 69 -3.37 4.22 13.73
CA ALA A 69 -4.38 3.38 14.33
C ALA A 69 -5.42 4.23 15.09
N VAL A 70 -6.69 4.14 14.71
CA VAL A 70 -7.80 4.84 15.36
C VAL A 70 -8.85 3.85 15.79
N GLN A 71 -9.12 3.77 17.10
CA GLN A 71 -10.24 3.01 17.62
C GLN A 71 -11.54 3.80 17.45
N ARG A 72 -12.57 3.14 16.92
CA ARG A 72 -13.91 3.69 16.70
C ARG A 72 -14.80 3.40 17.90
N GLU A 73 -15.91 4.14 18.00
CA GLU A 73 -16.87 4.01 19.11
C GLU A 73 -17.49 2.61 19.23
N ASP A 74 -17.59 1.87 18.12
CA ASP A 74 -18.10 0.51 18.06
C ASP A 74 -17.07 -0.56 18.49
N GLY A 75 -15.86 -0.13 18.87
CA GLY A 75 -14.75 -1.00 19.27
C GLY A 75 -13.93 -1.56 18.11
N SER A 76 -14.31 -1.29 16.86
CA SER A 76 -13.48 -1.59 15.69
C SER A 76 -12.31 -0.60 15.57
N TRP A 77 -11.28 -0.99 14.85
CA TRP A 77 -10.10 -0.18 14.60
C TRP A 77 -9.97 0.13 13.12
N LEU A 78 -9.81 1.41 12.78
CA LEU A 78 -9.37 1.82 11.46
C LEU A 78 -7.85 2.00 11.50
N LEU A 79 -7.16 1.16 10.75
CA LEU A 79 -5.70 1.10 10.71
C LEU A 79 -5.19 1.53 9.34
N ASP A 80 -4.04 2.18 9.35
CA ASP A 80 -3.29 2.50 8.14
C ASP A 80 -2.64 1.23 7.56
N GLY A 81 -2.66 1.08 6.24
CA GLY A 81 -2.02 -0.03 5.55
C GLY A 81 -0.50 -0.07 5.74
N MET A 82 0.12 1.09 5.99
CA MET A 82 1.55 1.22 6.28
C MET A 82 1.90 0.92 7.74
N LEU A 83 0.91 0.70 8.62
CA LEU A 83 1.16 0.33 10.02
C LEU A 83 2.12 -0.88 10.07
N PRO A 84 3.28 -0.77 10.75
CA PRO A 84 4.20 -1.87 10.92
C PRO A 84 3.52 -3.05 11.60
N VAL A 85 3.82 -4.27 11.13
CA VAL A 85 3.11 -5.44 11.64
C VAL A 85 3.44 -5.75 13.10
N ASP A 86 4.61 -5.32 13.56
CA ASP A 86 5.01 -5.38 14.97
C ASP A 86 4.11 -4.51 15.86
N GLU A 87 3.83 -3.27 15.43
CA GLU A 87 2.91 -2.37 16.15
C GLU A 87 1.49 -2.92 16.17
N PHE A 88 1.02 -3.49 15.04
CA PHE A 88 -0.26 -4.19 15.01
C PHE A 88 -0.33 -5.32 16.06
N LYS A 89 0.72 -6.14 16.17
CA LYS A 89 0.77 -7.22 17.17
C LYS A 89 0.70 -6.69 18.60
N GLU A 90 1.34 -5.57 18.88
CA GLU A 90 1.27 -4.92 20.19
C GLU A 90 -0.14 -4.42 20.51
N ILE A 91 -0.80 -3.73 19.57
CA ILE A 91 -2.16 -3.18 19.73
C ILE A 91 -3.17 -4.29 20.05
N PHE A 92 -3.09 -5.41 19.30
CA PHE A 92 -4.05 -6.51 19.41
C PHE A 92 -3.58 -7.65 20.32
N SER A 93 -2.40 -7.53 20.94
CA SER A 93 -1.77 -8.56 21.77
C SER A 93 -1.75 -9.95 21.09
N VAL A 94 -1.42 -9.97 19.79
CA VAL A 94 -1.30 -11.19 18.99
C VAL A 94 0.16 -11.61 18.87
N GLY A 95 0.37 -12.93 18.82
CA GLY A 95 1.70 -13.52 18.64
C GLY A 95 2.16 -13.46 17.18
N ALA A 96 2.71 -14.56 16.68
CA ALA A 96 3.18 -14.64 15.29
C ALA A 96 2.03 -14.62 14.27
N LEU A 97 2.20 -13.82 13.22
CA LEU A 97 1.28 -13.82 12.07
C LEU A 97 1.71 -14.86 11.01
N PRO A 98 0.78 -15.40 10.22
CA PRO A 98 1.10 -16.32 9.13
C PRO A 98 2.04 -15.70 8.08
N GLY A 99 3.18 -16.35 7.85
CA GLY A 99 4.16 -15.92 6.84
C GLY A 99 5.24 -14.97 7.37
N GLU A 100 5.14 -14.54 8.63
CA GLU A 100 6.10 -13.61 9.25
C GLU A 100 7.52 -14.18 9.29
N GLU A 101 7.68 -15.48 9.60
CA GLU A 101 8.99 -16.15 9.68
C GLU A 101 9.75 -16.17 8.34
N ARG A 102 9.04 -15.99 7.22
CA ARG A 102 9.63 -15.96 5.87
C ARG A 102 10.05 -14.57 5.44
N GLY A 103 9.65 -13.53 6.19
CA GLY A 103 9.88 -12.14 5.82
C GLY A 103 9.07 -11.69 4.60
N ASP A 104 7.93 -12.34 4.33
CA ASP A 104 7.12 -12.07 3.13
C ASP A 104 6.42 -10.68 3.17
N TYR A 105 6.36 -10.03 4.34
CA TYR A 105 5.80 -8.69 4.56
C TYR A 105 6.35 -8.04 5.83
N HIS A 106 6.21 -6.71 5.91
CA HIS A 106 6.56 -5.91 7.09
C HIS A 106 5.44 -4.96 7.56
N THR A 107 4.42 -4.73 6.72
CA THR A 107 3.29 -3.84 6.99
C THR A 107 1.98 -4.60 7.02
N LEU A 108 0.94 -3.98 7.60
CA LEU A 108 -0.40 -4.57 7.67
C LEU A 108 -1.01 -4.78 6.27
N ALA A 109 -0.79 -3.86 5.32
CA ALA A 109 -1.19 -4.03 3.92
C ALA A 109 -0.55 -5.26 3.29
N GLY A 110 0.75 -5.47 3.50
CA GLY A 110 1.46 -6.65 3.00
C GLY A 110 0.88 -7.96 3.56
N PHE A 111 0.56 -7.97 4.86
CA PHE A 111 -0.13 -9.10 5.49
C PHE A 111 -1.51 -9.37 4.85
N VAL A 112 -2.33 -8.32 4.65
CA VAL A 112 -3.65 -8.45 3.99
C VAL A 112 -3.53 -9.03 2.58
N MET A 113 -2.59 -8.52 1.78
CA MET A 113 -2.36 -9.00 0.42
C MET A 113 -1.89 -10.46 0.40
N LEU A 114 -0.98 -10.85 1.30
CA LEU A 114 -0.54 -12.24 1.44
C LEU A 114 -1.72 -13.17 1.77
N ARG A 115 -2.59 -12.76 2.71
CA ARG A 115 -3.74 -13.56 3.12
C ARG A 115 -4.79 -13.71 2.03
N LEU A 116 -5.01 -12.68 1.22
CA LEU A 116 -5.96 -12.72 0.11
C LEU A 116 -5.36 -13.37 -1.15
N GLY A 117 -4.04 -13.39 -1.30
CA GLY A 117 -3.33 -14.01 -2.42
C GLY A 117 -3.53 -13.29 -3.76
N ARG A 118 -4.03 -12.05 -3.74
CA ARG A 118 -4.30 -11.20 -4.91
C ARG A 118 -4.32 -9.73 -4.51
N ILE A 119 -4.32 -8.84 -5.50
CA ILE A 119 -4.67 -7.43 -5.28
C ILE A 119 -6.15 -7.38 -4.84
N PRO A 120 -6.46 -6.81 -3.66
CA PRO A 120 -7.82 -6.76 -3.16
C PRO A 120 -8.62 -5.61 -3.77
N ALA A 121 -9.93 -5.64 -3.55
CA ALA A 121 -10.85 -4.52 -3.75
C ALA A 121 -11.39 -4.06 -2.39
N ALA A 122 -11.93 -2.85 -2.34
CA ALA A 122 -12.68 -2.39 -1.16
C ALA A 122 -13.80 -3.37 -0.80
N ALA A 123 -14.06 -3.54 0.50
CA ALA A 123 -14.94 -4.52 1.12
C ALA A 123 -14.48 -6.00 1.05
N ASP A 124 -13.36 -6.31 0.39
CA ASP A 124 -12.74 -7.63 0.57
C ASP A 124 -12.33 -7.81 2.03
N HIS A 125 -12.55 -9.00 2.56
CA HIS A 125 -12.25 -9.30 3.94
C HIS A 125 -11.84 -10.75 4.15
N PHE A 126 -11.13 -10.98 5.24
CA PHE A 126 -10.81 -12.31 5.74
C PHE A 126 -10.79 -12.29 7.26
N GLU A 127 -10.76 -13.48 7.84
CA GLU A 127 -10.70 -13.68 9.29
C GLU A 127 -9.44 -14.42 9.67
N TRP A 128 -8.84 -14.00 10.78
CA TRP A 128 -7.66 -14.63 11.36
C TRP A 128 -7.55 -14.27 12.85
N GLY A 129 -7.18 -15.24 13.70
CA GLY A 129 -6.93 -14.97 15.11
C GLY A 129 -8.13 -14.42 15.90
N GLY A 130 -9.36 -14.71 15.47
CA GLY A 130 -10.58 -14.15 16.07
C GLY A 130 -10.85 -12.69 15.68
N LEU A 131 -10.11 -12.15 14.71
CA LEU A 131 -10.30 -10.83 14.13
C LEU A 131 -10.76 -10.95 12.67
N ARG A 132 -11.57 -10.00 12.24
CA ARG A 132 -11.97 -9.77 10.84
C ARG A 132 -11.21 -8.55 10.34
N PHE A 133 -10.52 -8.73 9.21
CA PHE A 133 -9.80 -7.69 8.49
C PHE A 133 -10.60 -7.36 7.23
N GLU A 134 -10.96 -6.10 7.05
CA GLU A 134 -11.74 -5.63 5.90
C GLU A 134 -11.03 -4.45 5.24
N VAL A 135 -10.81 -4.55 3.93
CA VAL A 135 -10.21 -3.48 3.12
C VAL A 135 -11.24 -2.37 2.98
N MET A 136 -10.94 -1.19 3.52
CA MET A 136 -11.82 -0.03 3.43
C MET A 136 -11.51 0.83 2.22
N ASP A 137 -10.22 1.00 1.92
CA ASP A 137 -9.75 1.87 0.85
C ASP A 137 -8.49 1.34 0.17
N MET A 138 -8.37 1.67 -1.12
CA MET A 138 -7.28 1.24 -2.00
C MET A 138 -6.66 2.45 -2.71
N ASP A 139 -5.35 2.60 -2.57
CA ASP A 139 -4.52 3.53 -3.35
C ASP A 139 -3.87 2.79 -4.51
N GLY A 140 -4.55 2.76 -5.65
CA GLY A 140 -4.13 1.95 -6.80
C GLY A 140 -4.07 0.47 -6.42
N ASN A 141 -2.86 -0.10 -6.34
CA ASN A 141 -2.64 -1.50 -5.96
C ASN A 141 -2.30 -1.69 -4.47
N ARG A 142 -2.20 -0.60 -3.70
CA ARG A 142 -1.86 -0.63 -2.27
C ARG A 142 -3.14 -0.56 -1.44
N VAL A 143 -3.21 -1.35 -0.38
CA VAL A 143 -4.27 -1.23 0.64
C VAL A 143 -3.93 -0.02 1.51
N ASP A 144 -4.77 1.02 1.51
CA ASP A 144 -4.53 2.24 2.27
C ASP A 144 -5.15 2.19 3.67
N LYS A 145 -6.42 1.75 3.79
CA LYS A 145 -7.11 1.64 5.08
C LYS A 145 -7.72 0.27 5.29
N ILE A 146 -7.56 -0.24 6.51
CA ILE A 146 -8.02 -1.57 6.93
C ILE A 146 -8.87 -1.41 8.18
N LEU A 147 -10.09 -1.92 8.15
CA LEU A 147 -10.94 -2.03 9.33
C LEU A 147 -10.69 -3.39 9.99
N VAL A 148 -10.33 -3.37 11.26
CA VAL A 148 -10.16 -4.57 12.08
C VAL A 148 -11.21 -4.60 13.18
N ALA A 149 -11.98 -5.68 13.26
CA ALA A 149 -13.02 -5.87 14.25
C ALA A 149 -12.99 -7.31 14.80
N PRO A 150 -13.57 -7.58 15.97
CA PRO A 150 -13.78 -8.96 16.41
C PRO A 150 -14.55 -9.76 15.35
N ALA A 151 -14.07 -10.96 15.05
CA ALA A 151 -14.76 -11.85 14.12
C ALA A 151 -16.14 -12.24 14.69
N PRO A 152 -17.18 -12.35 13.85
CA PRO A 152 -18.49 -12.78 14.30
C PRO A 152 -18.42 -14.19 14.91
N ALA A 153 -19.05 -14.36 16.09
CA ALA A 153 -19.07 -15.63 16.80
C ALA A 153 -19.70 -16.73 15.92
N GLY A 154 -18.91 -17.74 15.55
CA GLY A 154 -19.36 -18.89 14.76
C GLY A 154 -18.61 -19.14 13.44
N ALA A 155 -17.67 -18.27 13.06
CA ALA A 155 -16.83 -18.46 11.89
C ALA A 155 -15.48 -19.11 12.27
N VAL A 156 -15.49 -20.44 12.45
CA VAL A 156 -14.25 -21.21 12.58
C VAL A 156 -13.64 -21.36 11.19
N GLU A 157 -12.45 -20.78 11.02
CA GLU A 157 -11.39 -21.09 10.04
C GLU A 157 -11.87 -21.57 8.64
N ASN A 158 -12.48 -20.68 7.85
CA ASN A 158 -12.52 -20.86 6.40
C ASN A 158 -11.29 -20.21 5.77
N ALA A 159 -10.25 -21.00 5.55
CA ALA A 159 -9.24 -20.72 4.54
C ALA A 159 -9.90 -20.78 3.16
N GLY A 160 -10.65 -19.73 2.82
CA GLY A 160 -11.43 -19.64 1.60
C GLY A 160 -12.06 -18.26 1.55
N ALA A 161 -11.35 -17.31 0.94
CA ALA A 161 -11.82 -15.97 0.66
C ALA A 161 -13.28 -16.01 0.17
N ARG A 162 -14.21 -15.52 1.00
CA ARG A 162 -15.60 -15.36 0.58
C ARG A 162 -15.69 -14.10 -0.27
N ILE A 163 -15.47 -14.29 -1.57
CA ILE A 163 -15.75 -13.30 -2.62
C ILE A 163 -17.24 -12.98 -2.56
N ARG A 164 -17.61 -11.80 -2.04
CA ARG A 164 -18.96 -11.27 -2.27
C ARG A 164 -18.99 -10.68 -3.67
N ALA A 165 -19.60 -11.42 -4.60
CA ALA A 165 -20.05 -10.87 -5.86
C ALA A 165 -21.13 -9.80 -5.59
N ALA A 166 -20.79 -8.53 -5.77
CA ALA A 166 -21.78 -7.48 -5.99
C ALA A 166 -22.33 -7.64 -7.41
N ALA A 167 -23.25 -8.59 -7.60
CA ALA A 167 -24.16 -8.58 -8.73
C ALA A 167 -25.40 -7.77 -8.33
N HIS A 168 -25.60 -6.63 -8.98
CA HIS A 168 -26.85 -5.90 -9.29
C HIS A 168 -26.36 -4.67 -10.10
N GLY A 169 -26.49 -4.58 -11.42
CA GLY A 169 -27.60 -4.97 -12.27
C GLY A 169 -28.26 -3.67 -12.73
N HIS A 170 -28.09 -3.28 -13.99
CA HIS A 170 -29.06 -2.48 -14.75
C HIS A 170 -29.05 -3.03 -16.18
N ALA A 171 -30.09 -3.81 -16.45
CA ALA A 171 -30.64 -3.96 -17.78
C ALA A 171 -31.40 -2.67 -18.10
N GLU A 172 -31.11 -2.08 -19.26
CA GLU A 172 -32.09 -1.70 -20.30
C GLU A 172 -31.35 -1.28 -21.57
#